data_AF-A0A357CIK8-F1
#
_entry.id   AF-A0A357CIK8-F1
#
_cell.length_a   1.000
_cell.length_b   1.000
_cell.length_c   1.000
_cell.angle_alpha   90.00
_cell.angle_beta   90.00
_cell.angle_gamma   90.00
#
_symmetry.space_group_name_H-M   'P 1'
#
loop_
_entity.id
_entity.type
_entity.pdbx_description
1 polymer ?
#
loop_
_entity_poly.entity_id
_entity_poly.type
_entity_poly.pdbx_seq_one_letter_code
_entity_poly.pdbx_strand_id
1 'polypeptide(L)' 'MPASALMNVMIAAARKAGRSLARDFGEVEQLQVSLKGPANFVSAADHRAEEILFAELSRARPGYGFLMEERGEVEGADRT' A
#
# COMPACT_ATOMS: atom_id res chain seq x y z
N MET A 1 -24.77 1.83 -8.50
CA MET A 1 -24.33 0.69 -9.35
C MET A 1 -23.41 -0.17 -8.51
N PRO A 2 -23.49 -1.52 -8.59
CA PRO A 2 -22.49 -2.37 -7.94
C PRO A 2 -21.11 -2.07 -8.54
N ALA A 3 -20.09 -2.02 -7.69
CA ALA A 3 -18.72 -1.90 -8.15
C ALA A 3 -18.32 -3.15 -8.95
N SER A 4 -17.55 -2.96 -10.03
CA SER A 4 -17.02 -4.06 -10.83
C SER A 4 -16.13 -4.98 -9.99
N ALA A 5 -15.89 -6.20 -10.46
CA ALA A 5 -15.00 -7.14 -9.76
C ALA A 5 -13.61 -6.54 -9.51
N LEU A 6 -13.06 -5.79 -10.48
CA LEU A 6 -11.78 -5.09 -10.31
C LEU A 6 -11.88 -3.99 -9.25
N MET A 7 -12.93 -3.17 -9.30
CA MET A 7 -13.14 -2.09 -8.34
C MET A 7 -13.30 -2.62 -6.91
N ASN A 8 -14.00 -3.74 -6.72
CA ASN A 8 -14.13 -4.39 -5.41
C ASN A 8 -12.77 -4.81 -4.83
N VAL A 9 -11.88 -5.36 -5.68
CA VAL A 9 -10.51 -5.71 -5.29
C VAL A 9 -9.71 -4.46 -4.90
N MET A 10 -9.78 -3.38 -5.70
CA MET A 10 -9.09 -2.13 -5.41
C MET A 10 -9.55 -1.51 -4.09
N ILE A 11 -10.87 -1.47 -3.85
CA ILE A 11 -11.44 -0.97 -2.59
C ILE A 11 -10.96 -1.81 -1.41
N ALA A 12 -10.92 -3.15 -1.55
CA ALA A 12 -10.47 -4.03 -0.48
C ALA A 12 -8.98 -3.82 -0.15
N ALA A 13 -8.12 -3.72 -1.17
CA ALA A 13 -6.69 -3.46 -1.02
C ALA A 13 -6.44 -2.09 -0.34
N ALA A 14 -7.10 -1.03 -0.82
CA ALA A 14 -6.99 0.31 -0.25
C ALA A 14 -7.45 0.35 1.22
N ARG A 15 -8.56 -0.32 1.55
CA ARG A 15 -9.01 -0.44 2.95
C ARG A 15 -8.01 -1.19 3.83
N LYS A 16 -7.32 -2.21 3.30
CA LYS A 16 -6.31 -2.97 4.03
C LYS A 16 -5.07 -2.12 4.31
N ALA A 17 -4.55 -1.43 3.30
CA ALA A 17 -3.43 -0.50 3.45
C ALA A 17 -3.79 0.64 4.43
N GLY A 18 -4.98 1.23 4.28
CA GLY A 18 -5.47 2.30 5.16
C GLY A 18 -5.60 1.89 6.63
N ARG A 19 -5.97 0.64 6.93
CA ARG A 19 -5.94 0.12 8.32
C ARG A 19 -4.53 0.02 8.88
N SER A 20 -3.51 -0.23 8.04
CA SER A 20 -2.12 -0.18 8.50
C SER A 20 -1.72 1.25 8.81
N LEU A 21 -1.94 2.17 7.86
CA LEU A 21 -1.63 3.59 8.02
C LEU A 21 -2.32 4.20 9.25
N ALA A 22 -3.59 3.87 9.51
CA ALA A 22 -4.29 4.36 10.68
C ALA A 22 -3.69 3.88 12.01
N ARG A 23 -3.18 2.64 12.05
CA ARG A 23 -2.46 2.13 13.23
C ARG A 23 -1.13 2.85 13.39
N ASP A 24 -0.37 2.96 12.31
CA ASP A 24 0.92 3.62 12.29
C ASP A 24 0.79 5.10 12.72
N PHE A 25 -0.24 5.80 12.24
CA PHE A 25 -0.56 7.17 12.68
C PHE A 25 -0.87 7.27 14.17
N GLY A 26 -1.57 6.29 14.75
CA GLY A 26 -1.81 6.26 16.20
C GLY A 26 -0.53 6.04 17.04
N GLU A 27 0.48 5.40 16.46
CA GLU A 27 1.79 5.18 17.11
C GLU A 27 2.76 6.35 16.92
N VAL A 28 2.55 7.23 15.92
CA VAL A 28 3.38 8.44 15.68
C VAL A 28 3.52 9.31 16.93
N GLU A 29 2.45 9.46 17.71
CA GLU A 29 2.49 10.23 18.96
C GLU A 29 3.50 9.65 19.96
N GLN A 30 3.66 8.31 19.99
CA GLN A 30 4.64 7.64 20.84
C GLN A 30 6.07 7.74 20.30
N LEU A 31 6.23 8.03 19.01
CA LEU A 31 7.53 8.12 18.34
C LEU A 31 8.17 9.50 18.43
N GLN A 32 7.43 10.54 18.84
CA GLN A 32 8.03 11.85 19.16
C GLN A 32 9.09 11.75 20.27
N VAL A 33 9.10 10.66 21.05
CA VAL A 33 10.08 10.38 22.11
C VAL A 33 11.27 9.53 21.62
N SER A 34 11.25 9.03 20.38
CA SER A 34 12.25 8.11 19.81
C SER A 34 13.31 8.83 18.98
N LEU A 35 14.59 8.44 19.19
CA LEU A 35 15.80 9.00 18.56
C LEU A 35 15.82 8.98 17.01
N LYS A 36 15.01 8.12 16.37
CA LYS A 36 15.02 7.96 14.90
C LYS A 36 14.18 9.00 14.15
N GLY A 37 13.44 9.83 14.88
CA GLY A 37 12.71 10.98 14.33
C GLY A 37 11.45 10.61 13.51
N PRO A 38 10.49 11.53 13.38
CA PRO A 38 9.20 11.27 12.71
C PRO A 38 9.33 10.87 11.23
N ALA A 39 10.31 11.44 10.51
CA ALA A 39 10.46 11.23 9.07
C ALA A 39 10.72 9.77 8.70
N ASN A 40 11.58 9.07 9.45
CA ASN A 40 11.86 7.65 9.22
C ASN A 40 10.64 6.76 9.45
N PHE A 41 9.74 7.16 10.36
CA PHE A 41 8.54 6.40 10.62
C PHE A 41 7.51 6.57 9.50
N VAL A 42 7.34 7.80 8.99
CA VAL A 42 6.45 8.07 7.85
C VAL A 42 6.88 7.24 6.64
N SER A 43 8.18 7.23 6.30
CA SER A 43 8.68 6.39 5.20
C SER A 43 8.42 4.89 5.42
N ALA A 44 8.57 4.39 6.64
CA ALA A 44 8.29 2.99 6.95
C ALA A 44 6.80 2.64 6.82
N ALA A 45 5.91 3.56 7.19
CA ALA A 45 4.46 3.41 7.03
C ALA A 45 4.07 3.41 5.54
N ASP A 46 4.65 4.31 4.74
CA ASP A 46 4.45 4.38 3.30
C ASP A 46 4.90 3.11 2.58
N HIS A 47 6.13 2.66 2.81
CA HIS A 47 6.63 1.39 2.22
C HIS A 47 5.73 0.19 2.55
N ARG A 48 5.21 0.13 3.78
CA ARG A 48 4.32 -0.96 4.20
C ARG A 48 2.95 -0.86 3.53
N ALA A 49 2.40 0.35 3.39
CA ALA A 49 1.15 0.56 2.67
C ALA A 49 1.28 0.15 1.20
N GLU A 50 2.38 0.55 0.55
CA GLU A 50 2.71 0.16 -0.82
C GLU A 50 2.82 -1.36 -0.97
N GLU A 51 3.53 -2.03 -0.05
CA GLU A 51 3.68 -3.48 -0.06
C GLU A 51 2.33 -4.22 0.08
N ILE A 52 1.43 -3.73 0.94
CA ILE A 52 0.08 -4.28 1.08
C ILE A 52 -0.70 -4.12 -0.23
N LEU A 53 -0.65 -2.94 -0.86
CA LEU A 53 -1.33 -2.69 -2.13
C LEU A 53 -0.80 -3.64 -3.21
N PHE A 54 0.52 -3.73 -3.37
CA PHE A 54 1.15 -4.63 -4.34
C PHE A 54 0.73 -6.08 -4.09
N ALA A 55 0.81 -6.58 -2.86
CA ALA A 55 0.50 -7.97 -2.54
C ALA A 55 -0.97 -8.34 -2.82
N GLU A 56 -1.92 -7.46 -2.47
CA GLU A 56 -3.35 -7.73 -2.70
C GLU A 56 -3.71 -7.65 -4.18
N LEU A 57 -3.22 -6.62 -4.88
CA LEU A 57 -3.57 -6.37 -6.28
C LEU A 57 -2.89 -7.36 -7.22
N SER A 58 -1.59 -7.67 -7.02
CA SER A 58 -0.87 -8.65 -7.83
C SER A 58 -1.44 -10.06 -7.66
N ARG A 59 -1.87 -10.43 -6.45
CA ARG A 59 -2.57 -11.70 -6.22
C ARG A 59 -3.90 -11.77 -6.97
N ALA A 60 -4.66 -10.68 -6.99
CA ALA A 60 -5.96 -10.64 -7.64
C ALA A 60 -5.85 -10.51 -9.17
N ARG A 61 -4.76 -9.90 -9.68
CA ARG A 61 -4.47 -9.70 -11.10
C ARG A 61 -2.98 -9.96 -11.39
N PRO A 62 -2.55 -11.24 -11.48
CA PRO A 62 -1.13 -11.59 -11.62
C PRO A 62 -0.45 -11.10 -12.90
N GLY A 63 -1.22 -10.75 -13.94
CA GLY A 63 -0.67 -10.25 -15.20
C GLY A 63 -0.41 -8.74 -15.22
N TYR A 64 -1.00 -7.97 -14.31
CA TYR A 64 -0.92 -6.50 -14.38
C TYR A 64 0.47 -5.98 -14.04
N GLY A 65 0.87 -4.89 -14.70
CA GLY A 65 2.01 -4.08 -14.29
C GLY A 65 1.64 -3.11 -13.17
N PHE A 66 2.66 -2.63 -12.45
CA PHE A 66 2.51 -1.66 -11.38
C PHE A 66 3.49 -0.53 -11.57
N LEU A 67 3.03 0.70 -11.38
CA LEU A 67 3.90 1.87 -11.23
C LEU A 67 3.70 2.39 -9.81
N MET A 68 4.73 2.25 -8.98
CA MET A 68 4.69 2.55 -7.57
C MET A 68 5.70 3.65 -7.24
N GLU A 69 5.48 4.39 -6.15
CA GLU A 69 6.31 5.54 -5.80
C GLU A 69 7.69 5.08 -5.30
N GLU A 70 7.71 4.09 -4.42
CA GLU A 70 8.94 3.65 -3.75
C GLU A 70 9.65 2.54 -4.53
N ARG A 71 8.90 1.61 -5.12
CA ARG A 71 9.46 0.49 -5.92
C ARG A 71 9.70 0.85 -7.39
N GLY A 72 9.11 1.92 -7.90
CA GLY A 72 9.11 2.24 -9.32
C GLY A 72 8.24 1.28 -10.15
N GLU A 73 8.66 1.00 -11.38
CA GLU A 73 7.91 0.16 -12.31
C GLU A 73 8.16 -1.34 -12.06
N VAL A 74 7.08 -2.10 -11.98
CA VAL A 74 7.05 -3.56 -12.00
C VAL A 74 6.33 -3.99 -13.28
N GLU A 75 7.09 -4.50 -14.25
CA GLU A 75 6.52 -4.96 -15.51
C GLU A 75 5.52 -6.10 -15.30
N GLY A 76 4.34 -5.94 -15.90
CA GLY A 76 3.32 -6.99 -15.97
C GLY A 76 3.57 -7.95 -17.13
N ALA A 77 3.14 -9.20 -16.97
CA ALA A 77 3.17 -10.17 -18.06
C ALA A 77 2.01 -9.98 -19.07
N ASP A 78 0.97 -9.23 -18.67
CA ASP A 78 -0.16 -8.89 -19.52
C ASP A 78 0.25 -7.78 -20.49
N ARG A 79 0.32 -8.12 -21.78
CA ARG A 79 0.69 -7.21 -22.87
C ARG A 79 -0.52 -6.79 -23.72
N THR A 80 -1.74 -7.02 -23.22
CA THR A 80 -2.98 -6.76 -23.97
C THR A 80 -3.69 -5.48 -23.57
#